data_AF-A0A967I383-F1
#
_entry.id   AF-A0A967I383-F1
#
_cell.length_a   1.000
_cell.length_b   1.000
_cell.length_c   1.000
_cell.angle_alpha   90.00
_cell.angle_beta   90.00
_cell.angle_gamma   90.00
#
_symmetry.space_group_name_H-M   'P 1'
#
loop_
_entity.id
_entity.type
_entity.pdbx_description
1 polymer ?
#
loop_
_entity_poly.entity_id
_entity_poly.type
_entity_poly.pdbx_seq_one_letter_code
_entity_poly.pdbx_strand_id
1 'polypeptide(L)'
;MNLASKTDQWQQRIIDSWRPGSLILTSGGRLARQLQHRYRLQQLNEGHTSWCPLEVRNLNSWLHQSWQDLWESRAPAGSWLRLRLWHEIIHNNPPPADLPLDLALCQLLDQTYAVLIRHRLDPTEIRFPSPLIAWRQHICREFISALNDLNRYHPSELPLKISGAVNAGRLSLPDSLILAAFEAPAPIENDLFRV
;
A
#
# COMPACT_ATOMS: atom_id res chain seq x y z
N MET A 1 17.92 -17.67 -33.38
CA MET A 1 16.70 -18.23 -32.76
C MET A 1 16.68 -17.78 -31.31
N ASN A 2 15.80 -16.84 -30.98
CA ASN A 2 15.83 -16.10 -29.70
C ASN A 2 15.20 -16.91 -28.57
N LEU A 3 16.00 -17.25 -27.56
CA LEU A 3 15.51 -17.61 -26.23
C LEU A 3 15.01 -16.33 -25.56
N ALA A 4 13.81 -15.86 -25.94
CA ALA A 4 13.11 -14.91 -25.08
C ALA A 4 12.94 -15.60 -23.71
N SER A 5 13.46 -14.98 -22.65
CA SER A 5 13.37 -15.56 -21.31
C SER A 5 11.90 -15.78 -20.96
N LYS A 6 11.58 -16.78 -20.10
CA LYS A 6 10.19 -16.98 -19.62
C LYS A 6 9.59 -15.68 -19.07
N THR A 7 10.43 -14.85 -18.45
CA THR A 7 10.08 -13.52 -17.95
C THR A 7 9.69 -12.56 -19.08
N ASP A 8 10.42 -12.55 -20.19
CA ASP A 8 10.11 -11.69 -21.34
C ASP A 8 8.76 -12.03 -21.98
N GLN A 9 8.49 -13.33 -22.15
CA GLN A 9 7.22 -13.79 -22.69
C GLN A 9 6.06 -13.43 -21.77
N TRP A 10 6.25 -13.56 -20.46
CA TRP A 10 5.23 -13.20 -19.47
C TRP A 10 4.97 -11.69 -19.45
N GLN A 11 6.01 -10.85 -19.48
CA GLN A 11 5.86 -9.40 -19.57
C GLN A 11 5.13 -8.98 -20.85
N GLN A 12 5.45 -9.62 -21.98
CA GLN A 12 4.77 -9.34 -23.24
C GLN A 12 3.28 -9.67 -23.16
N ARG A 13 2.91 -10.83 -22.60
CA ARG A 13 1.50 -11.21 -22.42
C ARG A 13 0.72 -10.20 -21.57
N ILE A 14 1.35 -9.61 -20.56
CA ILE A 14 0.71 -8.54 -19.76
C ILE A 14 0.45 -7.31 -20.62
N ILE A 15 1.44 -6.88 -21.40
CA ILE A 15 1.30 -5.73 -22.30
C ILE A 15 0.21 -6.00 -23.34
N ASP A 16 0.21 -7.18 -23.96
CA ASP A 16 -0.76 -7.56 -25.00
C ASP A 16 -2.19 -7.66 -24.45
N SER A 17 -2.36 -7.91 -23.14
CA SER A 17 -3.66 -7.95 -22.48
C SER A 17 -4.25 -6.56 -22.19
N TRP A 18 -3.43 -5.51 -22.25
CA TRP A 18 -3.86 -4.15 -21.97
C TRP A 18 -4.67 -3.54 -23.11
N ARG A 19 -5.66 -2.72 -22.74
CA ARG A 19 -6.49 -1.93 -23.65
C ARG A 19 -6.71 -0.53 -23.06
N PRO A 20 -6.99 0.51 -23.87
CA PRO A 20 -7.42 1.81 -23.36
C PRO A 20 -8.57 1.66 -22.35
N GLY A 21 -8.48 2.39 -21.23
CA GLY A 21 -9.41 2.24 -20.08
C GLY A 21 -8.97 1.20 -19.05
N SER A 22 -8.00 0.34 -19.37
CA SER A 22 -7.45 -0.66 -18.43
C SER A 22 -6.25 -0.12 -17.68
N LEU A 23 -6.07 -0.53 -16.43
CA LEU A 23 -4.89 -0.23 -15.62
C LEU A 23 -4.16 -1.51 -15.23
N ILE A 24 -2.87 -1.59 -15.52
CA ILE A 24 -2.00 -2.64 -14.98
C ILE A 24 -1.48 -2.21 -13.61
N LEU A 25 -1.79 -3.00 -12.59
CA LEU A 25 -1.21 -2.86 -11.26
C LEU A 25 -0.10 -3.87 -11.07
N THR A 26 1.06 -3.40 -10.60
CA THR A 26 2.20 -4.26 -10.24
C THR A 26 2.43 -4.28 -8.74
N SER A 27 2.97 -5.38 -8.22
CA SER A 27 3.39 -5.47 -6.82
C SER A 27 4.57 -4.55 -6.47
N GLY A 28 5.39 -4.19 -7.45
CA GLY A 28 6.57 -3.34 -7.25
C GLY A 28 6.86 -2.39 -8.41
N GLY A 29 7.49 -1.26 -8.08
CA GLY A 29 7.78 -0.19 -9.04
C GLY A 29 8.84 -0.54 -10.09
N ARG A 30 9.69 -1.55 -9.86
CA ARG A 30 10.66 -2.03 -10.86
C ARG A 30 9.94 -2.63 -12.06
N LEU A 31 8.97 -3.51 -11.82
CA LEU A 31 8.21 -4.15 -12.89
C LEU A 31 7.38 -3.13 -13.68
N ALA A 32 6.71 -2.19 -13.01
CA ALA A 32 5.94 -1.14 -13.69
C ALA A 32 6.81 -0.38 -14.70
N ARG A 33 8.01 0.06 -14.28
CA ARG A 33 8.95 0.76 -15.17
C ARG A 33 9.44 -0.12 -16.32
N GLN A 34 9.68 -1.41 -16.07
CA GLN A 34 10.09 -2.35 -17.12
C GLN A 34 8.99 -2.52 -18.17
N LEU A 35 7.73 -2.68 -17.76
CA LEU A 35 6.60 -2.79 -18.68
C LEU A 35 6.42 -1.51 -19.50
N GLN A 36 6.50 -0.33 -18.88
CA GLN A 36 6.45 0.96 -19.59
C GLN A 36 7.54 1.09 -20.64
N HIS A 37 8.78 0.76 -20.25
CA HIS A 37 9.92 0.87 -21.14
C HIS A 37 9.79 -0.09 -22.33
N ARG A 38 9.38 -1.33 -22.08
CA ARG A 38 9.19 -2.34 -23.11
C ARG A 38 8.10 -1.95 -24.10
N TYR A 39 6.94 -1.50 -23.61
CA TYR A 39 5.85 -1.02 -24.47
C TYR A 39 6.32 0.17 -25.33
N ARG A 40 7.03 1.13 -24.74
CA ARG A 40 7.61 2.25 -25.49
C ARG A 40 8.53 1.79 -26.61
N LEU A 41 9.42 0.83 -26.36
CA LEU A 41 10.32 0.30 -27.39
C LEU A 41 9.54 -0.43 -28.50
N GLN A 42 8.48 -1.15 -28.16
CA GLN A 42 7.60 -1.79 -29.13
C GLN A 42 6.96 -0.75 -30.07
N GLN A 43 6.34 0.30 -29.53
CA GLN A 43 5.70 1.34 -30.36
C GLN A 43 6.70 2.05 -31.27
N LEU A 44 7.93 2.30 -30.79
CA LEU A 44 8.99 2.89 -31.60
C LEU A 44 9.44 1.96 -32.74
N ASN A 45 9.58 0.65 -32.46
CA ASN A 45 9.97 -0.33 -33.48
C ASN A 45 8.89 -0.56 -34.53
N GLU A 46 7.61 -0.39 -34.17
CA GLU A 46 6.46 -0.43 -35.08
C GLU A 46 6.33 0.86 -35.91
N GLY A 47 7.20 1.85 -35.68
CA GLY A 47 7.24 3.10 -36.45
C GLY A 47 6.18 4.12 -36.03
N HIS A 48 5.52 3.93 -34.89
CA HIS A 48 4.55 4.89 -34.38
C HIS A 48 5.24 6.16 -33.91
N THR A 49 4.73 7.31 -34.35
CA THR A 49 5.19 8.64 -33.93
C THR A 49 4.41 9.18 -32.72
N SER A 50 3.24 8.61 -32.47
CA SER A 50 2.40 8.86 -31.29
C SER A 50 1.61 7.61 -30.94
N TRP A 51 1.36 7.40 -29.64
CA TRP A 51 0.59 6.26 -29.13
C TRP A 51 -0.02 6.60 -27.78
N CYS A 52 -1.07 5.88 -27.39
CA CYS A 52 -1.64 5.97 -26.06
C CYS A 52 -0.65 5.33 -25.05
N PRO A 53 -0.27 6.02 -23.97
CA PRO A 53 0.68 5.46 -23.02
C PRO A 53 0.08 4.24 -22.31
N LEU A 54 0.93 3.26 -22.04
CA LEU A 54 0.56 2.12 -21.21
C LEU A 54 0.27 2.59 -19.78
N GLU A 55 -0.99 2.49 -19.37
CA GLU A 55 -1.40 2.77 -18.00
C GLU A 55 -0.96 1.61 -17.09
N VAL A 56 0.22 1.77 -16.50
CA VAL A 56 0.79 0.81 -15.54
C VAL A 56 1.39 1.55 -14.35
N ARG A 57 1.05 1.08 -13.15
CA ARG A 57 1.49 1.66 -11.88
C ARG A 57 1.77 0.55 -10.87
N ASN A 58 2.62 0.80 -9.88
CA ASN A 58 2.65 -0.09 -8.72
C ASN A 58 1.48 0.24 -7.79
N LEU A 59 1.01 -0.75 -7.04
CA LEU A 59 -0.16 -0.60 -6.15
C LEU A 59 -0.09 0.65 -5.27
N ASN A 60 1.01 0.84 -4.55
CA ASN A 60 1.16 1.97 -3.62
C ASN A 60 1.09 3.32 -4.35
N SER A 61 1.73 3.44 -5.52
CA SER A 61 1.68 4.68 -6.30
C SER A 61 0.28 4.98 -6.83
N TRP A 62 -0.48 3.95 -7.22
CA TRP A 62 -1.86 4.13 -7.65
C TRP A 62 -2.74 4.55 -6.46
N LEU A 63 -2.66 3.85 -5.34
CA LEU A 63 -3.39 4.19 -4.11
C LEU A 63 -3.15 5.63 -3.65
N HIS A 64 -1.88 6.07 -3.65
CA HIS A 64 -1.53 7.44 -3.26
C HIS A 64 -2.11 8.47 -4.24
N GLN A 65 -2.00 8.23 -5.55
CA GLN A 65 -2.60 9.13 -6.54
C GLN A 65 -4.11 9.19 -6.37
N SER A 66 -4.79 8.04 -6.29
CA SER A 66 -6.23 7.97 -6.14
C SER A 66 -6.72 8.69 -4.88
N TRP A 67 -5.95 8.65 -3.79
CA TRP A 67 -6.29 9.41 -2.58
C TRP A 67 -6.09 10.92 -2.76
N GLN A 68 -5.03 11.34 -3.45
CA GLN A 68 -4.80 12.76 -3.77
C GLN A 68 -5.91 13.31 -4.66
N ASP A 69 -6.36 12.52 -5.64
CA ASP A 69 -7.44 12.89 -6.57
C ASP A 69 -8.81 13.01 -5.90
N LEU A 70 -8.98 12.47 -4.68
CA LEU A 70 -10.18 12.65 -3.86
C LEU A 70 -10.19 13.97 -3.06
N TRP A 71 -9.05 14.67 -2.94
CA TRP A 71 -8.91 15.93 -2.20
C TRP A 71 -9.43 15.85 -0.75
N GLU A 72 -9.23 14.70 -0.11
CA GLU A 72 -9.68 14.44 1.25
C GLU A 72 -8.93 15.31 2.27
N SER A 73 -9.65 15.83 3.26
CA SER A 73 -9.07 16.66 4.33
C SER A 73 -8.10 15.88 5.22
N ARG A 74 -8.27 14.57 5.32
CA ARG A 74 -7.44 13.69 6.15
C ARG A 74 -6.30 13.10 5.31
N ALA A 75 -5.07 13.28 5.78
CA ALA A 75 -3.85 12.87 5.08
C ALA A 75 -3.15 11.68 5.75
N PRO A 76 -2.39 10.87 5.00
CA PRO A 76 -1.57 9.82 5.60
C PRO A 76 -0.45 10.45 6.46
N ALA A 77 -0.15 9.83 7.59
CA ALA A 77 0.94 10.26 8.46
C ALA A 77 2.30 9.92 7.83
N GLY A 78 3.17 10.94 7.70
CA GLY A 78 4.54 10.75 7.25
C GLY A 78 5.36 9.89 8.21
N SER A 79 6.44 9.28 7.72
CA SER A 79 7.29 8.37 8.52
C SER A 79 7.82 9.02 9.80
N TRP A 80 8.34 10.25 9.70
CA TRP A 80 8.86 11.00 10.85
C TRP A 80 7.80 11.26 11.92
N LEU A 81 6.58 11.63 11.52
CA LEU A 81 5.48 11.84 12.47
C LEU A 81 5.17 10.54 13.19
N ARG A 82 5.02 9.42 12.46
CA ARG A 82 4.71 8.12 13.08
C ARG A 82 5.78 7.70 14.07
N LEU A 83 7.06 7.80 13.70
CA LEU A 83 8.18 7.43 14.57
C LEU A 83 8.26 8.32 15.81
N ARG A 84 8.03 9.63 15.66
CA ARG A 84 7.96 10.57 16.78
C ARG A 84 6.82 10.21 17.74
N LEU A 85 5.63 9.95 17.21
CA LEU A 85 4.47 9.55 18.02
C LEU A 85 4.75 8.25 18.78
N TRP A 86 5.31 7.24 18.11
CA TRP A 86 5.71 5.99 18.78
C TRP A 86 6.69 6.27 19.93
N HIS A 87 7.73 7.07 19.67
CA HIS A 87 8.72 7.42 20.68
C HIS A 87 8.09 8.14 21.88
N GLU A 88 7.26 9.15 21.66
CA GLU A 88 6.56 9.88 22.73
C GLU A 88 5.64 8.96 23.54
N ILE A 89 4.90 8.07 22.88
CA ILE A 89 3.97 7.14 23.53
C ILE A 89 4.71 6.11 24.38
N ILE A 90 5.77 5.48 23.86
CA ILE A 90 6.52 4.47 24.62
C ILE A 90 7.34 5.09 25.76
N HIS A 91 7.77 6.35 25.63
CA HIS A 91 8.44 7.07 26.70
C HIS A 91 7.51 7.28 27.90
N ASN A 92 6.25 7.62 27.64
CA ASN A 92 5.24 7.80 28.68
C ASN A 92 4.62 6.48 29.18
N ASN A 93 4.76 5.41 28.39
CA ASN A 93 4.22 4.09 28.68
C ASN A 93 5.32 3.05 28.45
N PRO A 94 6.30 2.93 29.36
CA PRO A 94 7.45 2.05 29.15
C PRO A 94 7.01 0.57 29.04
N PRO A 95 7.74 -0.24 28.26
CA PRO A 95 7.45 -1.66 28.13
C PRO A 95 7.60 -2.39 29.47
N PRO A 96 6.85 -3.48 29.70
CA PRO A 96 6.90 -4.26 30.94
C PRO A 96 8.17 -5.14 31.09
N ALA A 97 9.07 -5.09 30.11
CA ALA A 97 10.34 -5.82 30.09
C ALA A 97 11.48 -4.84 29.77
N ASP A 98 12.74 -5.26 29.95
CA ASP A 98 13.96 -4.51 29.62
C ASP A 98 14.16 -4.39 28.09
N LEU A 99 13.16 -3.86 27.39
CA LEU A 99 13.26 -3.51 25.99
C LEU A 99 13.88 -2.11 25.88
N PRO A 100 14.94 -1.93 25.07
CA PRO A 100 15.54 -0.61 24.89
C PRO A 100 14.53 0.33 24.20
N LEU A 101 14.33 1.52 24.77
CA LEU A 101 13.58 2.60 24.12
C LEU A 101 14.48 3.25 23.07
N ASP A 102 14.56 2.63 21.89
CA ASP A 102 15.35 3.12 20.77
C ASP A 102 14.51 3.26 19.48
N LEU A 103 15.17 3.75 18.43
CA LEU A 103 14.55 3.91 17.12
C LEU A 103 14.11 2.57 16.52
N ALA A 104 14.84 1.48 16.79
CA ALA A 104 14.53 0.17 16.24
C ALA A 104 13.21 -0.36 16.80
N LEU A 105 12.95 -0.15 18.10
CA LEU A 105 11.66 -0.48 18.71
C LEU A 105 10.51 0.33 18.08
N CYS A 106 10.70 1.63 17.86
CA CYS A 106 9.70 2.49 17.21
C CYS A 106 9.38 2.00 15.78
N GLN A 107 10.40 1.63 15.01
CA GLN A 107 10.24 1.08 13.67
C GLN A 107 9.53 -0.28 13.69
N LEU A 108 9.86 -1.14 14.64
CA LEU A 108 9.24 -2.45 14.79
C LEU A 108 7.75 -2.33 15.15
N LEU A 109 7.40 -1.42 16.05
CA LEU A 109 6.00 -1.13 16.42
C LEU A 109 5.20 -0.61 15.22
N ASP A 110 5.77 0.32 14.46
CA ASP A 110 5.17 0.88 13.24
C ASP A 110 4.93 -0.21 12.17
N GLN A 111 5.92 -1.07 11.94
CA GLN A 111 5.79 -2.22 11.02
C GLN A 111 4.75 -3.22 11.51
N THR A 112 4.75 -3.52 12.81
CA THR A 112 3.79 -4.44 13.42
C THR A 112 2.37 -3.91 13.27
N TYR A 113 2.15 -2.62 13.55
CA TYR A 113 0.86 -1.96 13.33
C TYR A 113 0.44 -2.08 11.86
N ALA A 114 1.34 -1.80 10.91
CA ALA A 114 1.06 -1.92 9.49
C ALA A 114 0.62 -3.34 9.09
N VAL A 115 1.29 -4.37 9.61
CA VAL A 115 0.93 -5.78 9.36
C VAL A 115 -0.44 -6.09 9.93
N LEU A 116 -0.75 -5.71 11.17
CA LEU A 116 -2.05 -5.97 11.79
C LEU A 116 -3.19 -5.39 10.95
N ILE A 117 -3.07 -4.12 10.55
CA ILE A 117 -4.06 -3.45 9.69
C ILE A 117 -4.18 -4.16 8.34
N ARG A 118 -3.07 -4.48 7.67
CA ARG A 118 -3.08 -5.17 6.38
C ARG A 118 -3.76 -6.54 6.45
N HIS A 119 -3.70 -7.19 7.60
CA HIS A 119 -4.30 -8.50 7.86
C HIS A 119 -5.67 -8.45 8.57
N ARG A 120 -6.29 -7.27 8.72
CA ARG A 120 -7.58 -7.09 9.42
C ARG A 120 -7.58 -7.55 10.87
N LEU A 121 -6.43 -7.46 11.51
CA LEU A 121 -6.30 -7.70 12.93
C LEU A 121 -6.42 -6.35 13.62
N ASP A 122 -7.42 -6.21 14.48
CA ASP A 122 -7.59 -5.00 15.27
C ASP A 122 -6.43 -4.90 16.28
N PRO A 123 -5.57 -3.87 16.19
CA PRO A 123 -4.41 -3.72 17.06
C PRO A 123 -4.79 -3.40 18.52
N THR A 124 -6.05 -3.03 18.77
CA THR A 124 -6.60 -2.64 20.06
C THR A 124 -7.48 -3.71 20.70
N GLU A 125 -7.82 -4.75 19.94
CA GLU A 125 -8.71 -5.81 20.41
C GLU A 125 -8.08 -6.51 21.61
N ILE A 126 -8.82 -6.52 22.73
CA ILE A 126 -8.39 -7.16 23.98
C ILE A 126 -8.51 -8.66 23.79
N ARG A 127 -7.44 -9.25 23.29
CA ARG A 127 -7.18 -10.69 23.35
C ARG A 127 -5.87 -10.90 24.09
N PHE A 128 -5.86 -11.90 24.97
CA PHE A 128 -4.68 -12.55 25.56
C PHE A 128 -4.11 -12.01 26.90
N PRO A 129 -3.44 -12.89 27.68
CA PRO A 129 -3.14 -12.67 29.10
C PRO A 129 -1.72 -12.17 29.43
N SER A 130 -0.86 -11.86 28.45
CA SER A 130 0.53 -11.47 28.74
C SER A 130 0.70 -9.94 28.91
N PRO A 131 1.55 -9.48 29.85
CA PRO A 131 1.81 -8.05 30.05
C PRO A 131 2.29 -7.33 28.79
N LEU A 132 3.12 -7.97 27.96
CA LEU A 132 3.64 -7.36 26.73
C LEU A 132 2.56 -7.15 25.66
N ILE A 133 1.59 -8.08 25.53
CA ILE A 133 0.48 -7.91 24.60
C ILE A 133 -0.45 -6.79 25.06
N ALA A 134 -0.77 -6.76 26.36
CA ALA A 134 -1.59 -5.69 26.95
C ALA A 134 -0.95 -4.31 26.78
N TRP A 135 0.37 -4.22 27.01
CA TRP A 135 1.14 -3.00 26.75
C TRP A 135 1.07 -2.60 25.27
N ARG A 136 1.32 -3.53 24.34
CA ARG A 136 1.24 -3.25 22.89
C ARG A 136 -0.15 -2.75 22.48
N GLN A 137 -1.22 -3.36 22.98
CA GLN A 137 -2.59 -2.92 22.73
C GLN A 137 -2.83 -1.50 23.26
N HIS A 138 -2.34 -1.21 24.46
CA HIS A 138 -2.43 0.12 25.06
C HIS A 138 -1.75 1.18 24.21
N ILE A 139 -0.47 0.99 23.86
CA ILE A 139 0.25 1.97 23.04
C ILE A 139 -0.32 2.09 21.62
N CYS A 140 -0.90 1.01 21.06
CA CYS A 140 -1.62 1.08 19.78
C CYS A 140 -2.86 1.97 19.88
N ARG A 141 -3.63 1.91 20.98
CA ARG A 141 -4.77 2.80 21.21
C ARG A 141 -4.34 4.26 21.28
N GLU A 142 -3.30 4.54 22.05
CA GLU A 142 -2.70 5.89 22.15
C GLU A 142 -2.25 6.39 20.78
N PHE A 143 -1.59 5.53 19.98
CA PHE A 143 -1.14 5.87 18.64
C PHE A 143 -2.28 6.19 17.68
N ILE A 144 -3.36 5.40 17.71
CA ILE A 144 -4.57 5.66 16.93
C ILE A 144 -5.21 6.99 17.36
N SER A 145 -5.32 7.25 18.66
CA SER A 145 -5.87 8.50 19.18
C SER A 145 -5.04 9.70 18.70
N ALA A 146 -3.72 9.65 18.88
CA ALA A 146 -2.82 10.72 18.46
C ALA A 146 -2.89 11.00 16.95
N LEU A 147 -3.02 9.95 16.12
CA LEU A 147 -3.25 10.13 14.68
C LEU A 147 -4.59 10.81 14.39
N ASN A 148 -5.66 10.41 15.09
CA ASN A 148 -6.99 11.01 14.94
C ASN A 148 -6.98 12.50 15.34
N ASP A 149 -6.35 12.85 16.46
CA ASP A 149 -6.24 14.22 16.95
C ASP A 149 -5.53 15.15 15.96
N LEU A 150 -4.55 14.61 15.23
CA LEU A 150 -3.83 15.32 14.16
C LEU A 150 -4.56 15.31 12.81
N ASN A 151 -5.76 14.72 12.74
CA ASN A 151 -6.47 14.45 11.49
C ASN A 151 -5.55 13.75 10.45
N ARG A 152 -4.86 12.70 10.91
CA ARG A 152 -3.97 11.84 10.13
C ARG A 152 -4.39 10.38 10.25
N TYR A 153 -3.91 9.52 9.35
CA TYR A 153 -4.12 8.08 9.42
C TYR A 153 -2.84 7.33 9.08
N HIS A 154 -2.76 6.05 9.43
CA HIS A 154 -1.59 5.27 9.11
C HIS A 154 -1.58 4.85 7.63
N PRO A 155 -0.50 5.02 6.86
CA PRO A 155 -0.48 4.72 5.42
C PRO A 155 -0.95 3.30 5.03
N SER A 156 -0.81 2.31 5.91
CA SER A 156 -1.31 0.95 5.67
C SER A 156 -2.83 0.83 5.59
N GLU A 157 -3.57 1.85 6.05
CA GLU A 157 -5.04 1.89 5.93
C GLU A 157 -5.50 2.34 4.54
N LEU A 158 -4.57 2.79 3.68
CA LEU A 158 -4.92 3.38 2.39
C LEU A 158 -5.75 2.46 1.48
N PRO A 159 -5.47 1.15 1.34
CA PRO A 159 -6.34 0.26 0.57
C PRO A 159 -7.79 0.26 1.07
N LEU A 160 -8.01 0.20 2.39
CA LEU A 160 -9.35 0.24 2.98
C LEU A 160 -10.07 1.55 2.69
N LYS A 161 -9.35 2.68 2.78
CA LYS A 161 -9.90 3.99 2.49
C LYS A 161 -10.30 4.15 1.02
N ILE A 162 -9.47 3.64 0.11
CA ILE A 162 -9.77 3.64 -1.33
C ILE A 162 -10.98 2.73 -1.62
N SER A 163 -11.03 1.50 -1.09
CA SER A 163 -12.20 0.63 -1.22
C SER A 163 -13.48 1.32 -0.72
N GLY A 164 -13.40 2.00 0.41
CA GLY A 164 -14.53 2.77 0.96
C GLY A 164 -14.98 3.92 0.03
N ALA A 165 -14.04 4.64 -0.59
CA ALA A 165 -14.36 5.71 -1.52
C ALA A 165 -14.98 5.20 -2.83
N VAL A 166 -14.49 4.06 -3.35
CA VAL A 166 -15.08 3.40 -4.53
C VAL A 166 -16.50 2.94 -4.23
N ASN A 167 -16.71 2.22 -3.12
CA ASN A 167 -18.04 1.76 -2.71
C ASN A 167 -19.05 2.90 -2.49
N ALA A 168 -18.56 4.07 -2.08
CA ALA A 168 -19.37 5.28 -1.93
C ALA A 168 -19.61 6.03 -3.25
N GLY A 169 -19.10 5.54 -4.39
CA GLY A 169 -19.22 6.19 -5.69
C GLY A 169 -18.41 7.49 -5.83
N ARG A 170 -17.44 7.73 -4.93
CA ARG A 170 -16.62 8.95 -4.89
C ARG A 170 -15.34 8.82 -5.70
N LEU A 171 -14.91 7.59 -5.97
CA LEU A 171 -13.76 7.27 -6.81
C LEU A 171 -14.20 6.35 -7.95
N SER A 172 -14.00 6.78 -9.19
CA SER A 172 -14.19 5.92 -10.36
C SER A 172 -12.98 5.01 -10.54
N LEU A 173 -13.25 3.72 -10.77
CA LEU A 173 -12.21 2.76 -11.15
C LEU A 173 -12.00 2.75 -12.67
N PRO A 174 -10.81 2.30 -13.13
CA PRO A 174 -10.60 1.92 -14.52
C PRO A 174 -11.59 0.83 -14.96
N ASP A 175 -11.86 0.73 -16.26
CA ASP A 175 -12.79 -0.26 -16.83
C ASP A 175 -12.36 -1.70 -16.54
N SER A 176 -11.03 -1.92 -16.43
CA SER A 176 -10.49 -3.19 -15.96
C SER A 176 -9.15 -3.03 -15.25
N LEU A 177 -8.89 -3.93 -14.30
CA LEU A 177 -7.63 -4.02 -13.56
C LEU A 177 -6.89 -5.29 -13.96
N ILE A 178 -5.64 -5.14 -14.40
CA ILE A 178 -4.73 -6.26 -14.70
C ILE A 178 -3.71 -6.35 -13.58
N LEU A 179 -3.78 -7.40 -12.76
CA LEU A 179 -2.88 -7.60 -11.63
C LEU A 179 -1.64 -8.40 -12.06
N ALA A 180 -0.45 -7.85 -11.83
CA ALA A 180 0.82 -8.45 -12.22
C ALA A 180 1.79 -8.64 -11.04
N ALA A 181 2.29 -9.86 -10.90
CA ALA A 181 3.27 -10.28 -9.87
C ALA A 181 2.80 -10.10 -8.41
N PHE A 182 1.52 -10.30 -8.14
CA PHE A 182 1.00 -10.45 -6.78
C PHE A 182 0.95 -11.94 -6.43
N GLU A 183 1.82 -12.40 -5.53
CA GLU A 183 1.82 -13.81 -5.07
C GLU A 183 0.88 -14.02 -3.89
N ALA A 184 0.96 -13.14 -2.89
CA ALA A 184 0.15 -13.19 -1.67
C ALA A 184 -0.22 -11.76 -1.23
N PRO A 185 -1.14 -11.09 -1.94
CA PRO A 185 -1.65 -9.80 -1.51
C PRO A 185 -2.30 -9.90 -0.12
N ALA A 186 -2.18 -8.83 0.67
CA ALA A 186 -2.77 -8.80 2.00
C ALA A 186 -4.31 -8.83 1.91
N PRO A 187 -5.04 -9.30 2.94
CA PRO A 187 -6.50 -9.33 2.94
C PRO A 187 -7.16 -8.01 2.52
N ILE A 188 -6.67 -6.87 3.00
CA ILE A 188 -7.24 -5.57 2.62
C ILE A 188 -7.00 -5.20 1.14
N GLU A 189 -5.94 -5.73 0.53
CA GLU A 189 -5.61 -5.51 -0.88
C GLU A 189 -6.47 -6.43 -1.77
N ASN A 190 -6.69 -7.68 -1.34
CA ASN A 190 -7.61 -8.60 -1.99
C ASN A 190 -9.03 -8.04 -2.07
N ASP A 191 -9.51 -7.43 -0.99
CA ASP A 191 -10.83 -6.83 -0.98
C ASP A 191 -10.91 -5.65 -1.95
N LEU A 192 -9.86 -4.81 -2.02
CA LEU A 192 -9.78 -3.74 -3.00
C LEU A 192 -9.82 -4.25 -4.44
N PHE A 193 -9.18 -5.39 -4.73
CA PHE A 193 -9.20 -6.00 -6.06
C PHE A 193 -10.54 -6.61 -6.47
N ARG A 194 -11.51 -6.66 -5.55
CA ARG A 194 -12.86 -7.21 -5.78
C ARG A 194 -13.96 -6.15 -5.85
N VAL A 195 -13.64 -4.89 -5.54
CA VAL A 195 -14.56 -3.76 -5.69
C VAL A 195 -14.68 -3.40 -7.16
#